data_AF-A0A557P9Q3-F1
#
_entry.id   AF-A0A557P9Q3-F1
#
_cell.length_a   1.000
_cell.length_b   1.000
_cell.length_c   1.000
_cell.angle_alpha   90.00
_cell.angle_beta   90.00
_cell.angle_gamma   90.00
#
_symmetry.space_group_name_H-M   'P 1'
#
loop_
_entity.id
_entity.type
_entity.pdbx_description
1 polymer ?
#
loop_
_entity_poly.entity_id
_entity_poly.type
_entity_poly.pdbx_seq_one_letter_code
_entity_poly.pdbx_strand_id
1 'polypeptide(L)'
;MIHYTPKFFYSGSKSHGIKSDLVFVKSKLGRLNKENQFIACEAYEEIYKRHFNAGEYRLARLNANKFLNEFANEYGITLQDYQHLQATNDDQAWIDSKIEELKKHQKLSKPRIYLGEKKRANG
;
A
#
# COMPACT_ATOMS: atom_id res chain seq x y z
N MET A 1 12.90 2.43 4.45
CA MET A 1 12.75 2.37 5.91
C MET A 1 11.34 2.81 6.22
N ILE A 2 10.68 2.12 7.13
CA ILE A 2 9.30 2.40 7.50
C ILE A 2 9.33 3.39 8.65
N HIS A 3 8.85 4.61 8.41
CA HIS A 3 8.85 5.70 9.38
C HIS A 3 7.58 5.71 10.24
N TYR A 4 6.47 5.29 9.65
CA TYR A 4 5.18 5.19 10.32
C TYR A 4 4.70 3.75 10.29
N THR A 5 4.06 3.30 11.37
CA THR A 5 3.41 2.00 11.44
C THR A 5 2.13 2.20 12.25
N PRO A 6 0.98 1.67 11.79
CA PRO A 6 -0.25 1.79 12.54
C PRO A 6 -0.08 1.14 13.91
N LYS A 7 -0.59 1.80 14.95
CA LYS A 7 -0.62 1.33 16.34
C LYS A 7 -1.67 0.24 16.54
N PHE A 8 -2.74 0.27 15.73
CA PHE A 8 -3.84 -0.68 15.80
C PHE A 8 -3.85 -1.54 14.54
N PHE A 9 -3.59 -2.83 14.72
CA PHE A 9 -3.65 -3.86 13.68
C PHE A 9 -3.87 -5.22 14.35
N TYR A 10 -4.18 -6.23 13.54
CA TYR A 10 -4.37 -7.58 14.06
C TYR A 10 -3.02 -8.21 14.44
N SER A 11 -2.81 -8.42 15.74
CA SER A 11 -1.54 -8.91 16.32
C SER A 11 -1.33 -10.42 16.17
N GLY A 12 -2.29 -11.16 15.62
CA GLY A 12 -2.27 -12.61 15.50
C GLY A 12 -2.93 -13.31 16.68
N SER A 13 -2.99 -14.65 16.62
CA SER A 13 -3.49 -15.50 17.70
C SER A 13 -2.61 -16.73 17.83
N LYS A 14 -1.89 -16.84 18.95
CA LYS A 14 -1.05 -18.02 19.24
C LYS A 14 -1.89 -19.29 19.39
N SER A 15 -3.06 -19.21 20.03
CA SER A 15 -3.96 -20.34 20.25
C SER A 15 -4.59 -20.90 18.98
N HIS A 16 -4.73 -20.08 17.93
CA HIS A 16 -5.32 -20.48 16.66
C HIS A 16 -4.29 -20.58 15.52
N GLY A 17 -2.99 -20.43 15.81
CA GLY A 17 -1.93 -20.46 14.81
C GLY A 17 -1.97 -19.32 13.77
N ILE A 18 -2.71 -18.24 14.04
CA ILE A 18 -2.89 -17.14 13.10
C ILE A 18 -1.77 -16.12 13.27
N LYS A 19 -1.04 -15.83 12.19
CA LYS A 19 0.06 -14.85 12.20
C LYS A 19 -0.45 -13.41 12.32
N SER A 20 0.41 -12.56 12.89
CA SER A 20 0.24 -11.11 12.93
C SER A 20 0.24 -10.50 11.53
N ASP A 21 -0.55 -9.45 11.32
CA ASP A 21 -0.54 -8.68 10.07
C ASP A 21 0.65 -7.72 9.96
N LEU A 22 1.49 -7.61 11.01
CA LEU A 22 2.61 -6.68 11.04
C LEU A 22 3.55 -6.81 9.82
N VAL A 23 3.86 -8.04 9.40
CA VAL A 23 4.73 -8.28 8.24
C VAL A 23 4.05 -7.79 6.95
N PHE A 24 2.76 -8.06 6.80
CA PHE A 24 1.98 -7.58 5.66
C PHE A 24 1.97 -6.04 5.64
N VAL A 25 1.61 -5.41 6.77
CA VAL A 25 1.55 -3.95 6.91
C VAL A 25 2.91 -3.33 6.54
N LYS A 26 4.00 -3.84 7.11
CA LYS A 26 5.35 -3.37 6.81
C LYS A 26 5.72 -3.50 5.33
N SER A 27 5.36 -4.62 4.70
CA SER A 27 5.64 -4.84 3.27
C SER A 27 4.94 -3.81 2.36
N LYS A 28 3.75 -3.32 2.77
CA LYS A 28 3.01 -2.30 2.01
C LYS A 28 3.55 -0.91 2.27
N LEU A 29 3.80 -0.57 3.53
CA LEU A 29 4.34 0.74 3.93
C LEU A 29 5.75 0.99 3.38
N GLY A 30 6.59 -0.05 3.28
CA GLY A 30 7.93 0.09 2.69
C GLY A 30 7.90 0.58 1.25
N ARG A 31 6.84 0.30 0.49
CA ARG A 31 6.67 0.72 -0.91
C ARG A 31 6.21 2.17 -1.07
N LEU A 32 5.94 2.85 0.04
CA LEU A 32 5.45 4.22 0.09
C LEU A 32 6.56 5.16 0.57
N ASN A 33 6.55 6.39 0.09
CA ASN A 33 7.36 7.46 0.68
C ASN A 33 6.87 7.80 2.10
N LYS A 34 7.64 8.61 2.85
CA LYS A 34 7.30 8.99 4.22
C LYS A 34 5.91 9.61 4.39
N GLU A 35 5.50 10.53 3.51
CA GLU A 35 4.20 11.21 3.59
C GLU A 35 3.03 10.25 3.37
N ASN A 36 3.11 9.42 2.35
CA ASN A 36 2.09 8.41 2.05
C ASN A 36 2.04 7.32 3.11
N GLN A 37 3.16 6.98 3.76
CA GLN A 37 3.14 6.09 4.93
C GLN A 37 2.31 6.68 6.07
N PHE A 38 2.45 7.98 6.35
CA PHE A 38 1.66 8.66 7.39
C PHE A 38 0.16 8.58 7.10
N ILE A 39 -0.25 9.02 5.90
CA ILE A 39 -1.66 9.01 5.46
C ILE A 39 -2.23 7.58 5.50
N ALA A 40 -1.47 6.60 4.97
CA ALA A 40 -1.89 5.21 4.97
C ALA A 40 -2.07 4.65 6.38
N CYS A 41 -1.21 5.03 7.34
CA CYS A 41 -1.32 4.58 8.72
C CYS A 41 -2.57 5.16 9.41
N GLU A 42 -2.83 6.45 9.25
CA GLU A 42 -4.02 7.09 9.85
C GLU A 42 -5.31 6.46 9.34
N ALA A 43 -5.47 6.37 8.02
CA ALA A 43 -6.66 5.79 7.41
C ALA A 43 -6.82 4.30 7.74
N TYR A 44 -5.72 3.53 7.79
CA TYR A 44 -5.75 2.13 8.24
C TYR A 44 -6.30 2.01 9.65
N GLU A 45 -5.81 2.84 10.59
CA GLU A 45 -6.26 2.81 11.98
C GLU A 45 -7.73 3.21 12.12
N GLU A 46 -8.19 4.21 11.37
CA GLU A 46 -9.60 4.62 11.39
C GLU A 46 -10.53 3.49 10.93
N ILE A 47 -10.19 2.84 9.81
CA ILE A 47 -10.96 1.70 9.29
C ILE A 47 -10.95 0.55 10.30
N TYR A 48 -9.78 0.24 10.86
CA TYR A 48 -9.64 -0.85 11.81
C TYR A 48 -10.47 -0.58 13.09
N LYS A 49 -10.29 0.59 13.72
CA LYS A 49 -11.01 0.96 14.95
C LYS A 49 -12.52 1.02 14.74
N ARG A 50 -13.00 1.55 13.61
CA ARG A 50 -14.44 1.65 13.30
C ARG A 50 -15.12 0.28 13.39
N HIS A 51 -14.60 -0.71 12.68
CA HIS A 51 -15.18 -2.06 12.67
C HIS A 51 -14.88 -2.82 13.97
N PHE A 52 -13.70 -2.61 14.57
CA PHE A 52 -13.34 -3.26 15.84
C PHE A 52 -14.29 -2.83 16.97
N ASN A 53 -14.58 -1.53 17.07
CA ASN A 53 -15.50 -0.98 18.08
C ASN A 53 -16.96 -1.40 17.84
N ALA A 54 -17.31 -1.80 16.62
CA ALA A 54 -18.62 -2.38 16.28
C ALA A 54 -18.70 -3.91 16.56
N GLY A 55 -17.63 -4.52 17.08
CA GLY A 55 -17.55 -5.97 17.29
C GLY A 55 -17.29 -6.78 16.01
N GLU A 56 -17.06 -6.11 14.88
CA GLU A 56 -16.87 -6.73 13.57
C GLU A 56 -15.38 -7.05 13.31
N TYR A 57 -14.74 -7.80 14.21
CA TYR A 57 -13.27 -7.99 14.22
C TYR A 57 -12.70 -8.52 12.89
N ARG A 58 -13.41 -9.44 12.23
CA ARG A 58 -12.99 -9.98 10.93
C ARG A 58 -13.04 -8.92 9.84
N LEU A 59 -14.06 -8.06 9.84
CA LEU A 59 -14.19 -6.96 8.87
C LEU A 59 -13.16 -5.87 9.14
N ALA A 60 -12.85 -5.57 10.41
CA ALA A 60 -11.79 -4.64 10.78
C ALA A 60 -10.47 -5.00 10.12
N ARG A 61 -10.06 -6.27 10.26
CA ARG A 61 -8.85 -6.80 9.64
C ARG A 61 -8.93 -6.76 8.11
N LEU A 62 -10.02 -7.27 7.53
CA LEU A 62 -10.20 -7.40 6.09
C LEU A 62 -10.14 -6.03 5.40
N ASN A 63 -10.93 -5.07 5.88
CA ASN A 63 -11.09 -3.77 5.25
C ASN A 63 -9.84 -2.90 5.39
N ALA A 64 -9.20 -2.91 6.57
CA ALA A 64 -7.96 -2.17 6.77
C ALA A 64 -6.82 -2.72 5.88
N ASN A 65 -6.67 -4.05 5.80
CA ASN A 65 -5.66 -4.67 4.93
C ASN A 65 -5.94 -4.46 3.44
N LYS A 66 -7.22 -4.51 3.03
CA LYS A 66 -7.64 -4.23 1.66
C LYS A 66 -7.28 -2.80 1.27
N PHE A 67 -7.68 -1.82 2.09
CA PHE A 67 -7.34 -0.42 1.89
C PHE A 67 -5.83 -0.21 1.74
N LEU A 68 -5.02 -0.73 2.67
CA LEU A 68 -3.56 -0.52 2.62
C LEU A 68 -2.93 -1.15 1.38
N ASN A 69 -3.44 -2.27 0.92
CA ASN A 69 -2.97 -2.89 -0.32
C ASN A 69 -3.30 -2.04 -1.56
N GLU A 70 -4.55 -1.56 -1.66
CA GLU A 70 -5.00 -0.70 -2.75
C GLU A 70 -4.21 0.62 -2.75
N PHE A 71 -4.07 1.25 -1.59
CA PHE A 71 -3.31 2.48 -1.41
C PHE A 71 -1.83 2.30 -1.78
N ALA A 72 -1.18 1.22 -1.35
CA ALA A 72 0.21 0.95 -1.72
C ALA A 72 0.41 0.63 -3.21
N ASN A 73 -0.62 0.13 -3.90
CA ASN A 73 -0.56 -0.10 -5.33
C ASN A 73 -0.81 1.17 -6.15
N GLU A 74 -1.63 2.09 -5.64
CA GLU A 74 -1.92 3.36 -6.31
C GLU A 74 -0.85 4.43 -6.04
N TYR A 75 -0.36 4.49 -4.79
CA TYR A 75 0.54 5.53 -4.30
C TYR A 75 1.95 5.01 -3.96
N GLY A 76 2.26 3.75 -4.23
CA GLY A 76 3.60 3.20 -4.03
C GLY A 76 4.27 2.77 -5.34
N ILE A 77 5.45 2.19 -5.20
CA ILE A 77 6.14 1.48 -6.29
C ILE A 77 5.87 -0.02 -6.23
N THR A 78 6.32 -0.78 -7.24
CA THR A 78 6.20 -2.24 -7.20
C THR A 78 7.09 -2.83 -6.10
N LEU A 79 6.78 -4.05 -5.66
CA LEU A 79 7.63 -4.75 -4.68
C LEU A 79 9.03 -5.01 -5.24
N GLN A 80 9.12 -5.34 -6.53
CA GLN A 80 10.38 -5.61 -7.21
C GLN A 80 11.24 -4.35 -7.27
N ASP A 81 10.67 -3.21 -7.64
CA ASP A 81 11.40 -1.93 -7.67
C ASP A 81 11.91 -1.56 -6.28
N TYR A 82 11.08 -1.76 -5.25
CA TYR A 82 11.47 -1.46 -3.87
C TYR A 82 12.64 -2.33 -3.41
N GLN A 83 12.58 -3.64 -3.66
CA GLN A 83 13.67 -4.57 -3.34
C GLN A 83 14.95 -4.22 -4.10
N HIS A 84 14.84 -3.79 -5.36
CA HIS A 84 15.97 -3.35 -6.16
C HIS A 84 16.61 -2.07 -5.59
N LEU A 85 15.80 -1.09 -5.18
CA LEU A 85 16.31 0.14 -4.55
C LEU A 85 17.03 -0.17 -3.24
N GLN A 86 16.45 -1.01 -2.37
CA GLN A 86 17.08 -1.41 -1.10
C GLN A 86 18.39 -2.19 -1.30
N ALA A 87 18.52 -2.95 -2.38
CA ALA A 87 19.76 -3.66 -2.70
C ALA A 87 20.84 -2.74 -3.30
N THR A 88 20.42 -1.63 -3.91
CA THR A 88 21.30 -0.69 -4.61
C THR A 88 21.93 0.32 -3.66
N ASN A 89 21.15 0.80 -2.68
CA ASN A 89 21.61 1.82 -1.74
C ASN A 89 20.88 1.65 -0.40
N ASP A 90 21.61 1.80 0.70
CA ASP A 90 21.07 1.77 2.06
C ASP A 90 20.64 3.16 2.58
N ASP A 91 20.99 4.23 1.87
CA ASP A 91 20.54 5.60 2.19
C ASP A 91 19.04 5.78 1.94
N GLN A 92 18.32 6.08 3.02
CA GLN A 92 16.88 6.22 3.00
C GLN A 92 16.39 7.45 2.25
N ALA A 93 17.09 8.58 2.37
CA ALA A 93 16.68 9.80 1.68
C ALA A 93 16.76 9.61 0.16
N TRP A 94 17.75 8.83 -0.28
CA TRP A 94 17.88 8.41 -1.67
C TRP A 94 16.74 7.49 -2.11
N ILE A 95 16.40 6.46 -1.31
CA ILE A 95 15.28 5.55 -1.62
C ILE A 95 13.96 6.32 -1.74
N ASP A 96 13.67 7.24 -0.82
CA ASP A 96 12.44 8.05 -0.85
C ASP A 96 12.39 8.94 -2.09
N SER A 97 13.51 9.56 -2.46
CA SER A 97 13.62 10.35 -3.69
C SER A 97 13.37 9.49 -4.95
N LYS A 98 13.90 8.27 -4.98
CA LYS A 98 13.70 7.34 -6.09
C LYS A 98 12.28 6.80 -6.19
N ILE A 99 11.60 6.58 -5.06
CA ILE A 99 10.16 6.26 -5.04
C ILE A 99 9.37 7.38 -5.70
N GLU A 100 9.65 8.64 -5.36
CA GLU A 100 8.98 9.80 -5.97
C GLU A 100 9.26 9.94 -7.47
N GLU A 101 10.52 9.77 -7.89
CA GLU A 101 10.89 9.78 -9.31
C GLU A 101 10.16 8.68 -10.09
N LEU A 102 10.21 7.43 -9.62
CA LEU A 102 9.54 6.30 -10.27
C LEU A 102 8.02 6.50 -10.36
N LYS A 103 7.40 7.11 -9.35
CA LYS A 103 5.96 7.45 -9.40
C LYS A 103 5.65 8.54 -10.42
N LYS A 104 6.49 9.56 -10.56
CA LYS A 104 6.32 10.58 -11.61
C LYS A 104 6.36 9.92 -12.99
N HIS A 105 7.30 9.00 -13.20
CA HIS A 105 7.37 8.23 -14.45
C HIS A 105 6.17 7.29 -14.65
N GLN A 106 5.65 6.63 -13.60
CA GLN A 106 4.45 5.80 -13.69
C GLN A 106 3.17 6.61 -14.01
N LYS A 107 3.01 7.81 -13.44
CA LYS A 107 1.90 8.71 -13.81
C LYS A 107 1.96 9.10 -15.28
N LEU A 108 3.15 9.31 -15.82
CA LEU A 108 3.38 9.68 -17.22
C LEU A 108 3.26 8.48 -18.18
N SER A 109 3.50 7.27 -17.70
CA SER A 109 3.48 6.03 -18.50
C SER A 109 2.22 5.20 -18.36
N LYS A 110 1.18 5.67 -17.64
CA LYS A 110 -0.16 5.10 -17.77
C LYS A 110 -0.54 5.12 -19.26
N PRO A 111 -0.83 3.96 -19.88
CA PRO A 111 -1.15 3.92 -21.30
C PRO A 111 -2.35 4.83 -21.54
N ARG A 112 -2.24 5.72 -22.54
CA ARG A 112 -3.40 6.34 -23.18
C ARG A 112 -4.39 5.21 -23.42
N ILE A 113 -5.54 5.26 -22.74
CA ILE A 113 -6.65 4.37 -23.06
C ILE A 113 -6.93 4.62 -24.53
N TYR A 114 -6.54 3.70 -25.41
CA TYR A 114 -7.10 3.62 -26.74
C TYR A 114 -8.56 3.23 -26.53
N LEU A 115 -9.42 4.25 -26.39
CA LEU A 115 -10.85 4.13 -26.60
C LEU A 115 -10.99 3.68 -28.04
N GLY A 116 -11.08 2.36 -28.24
CA GLY A 116 -11.25 1.75 -29.54
C GLY A 116 -12.33 2.51 -30.29
N GLU A 117 -11.95 3.07 -31.44
CA GLU A 117 -12.89 3.68 -32.35
C GLU A 117 -13.98 2.65 -32.62
N LYS A 118 -15.19 2.92 -32.12
CA LYS A 118 -16.39 2.26 -32.61
C LYS A 118 -16.46 2.61 -34.10
N LYS A 119 -15.94 1.74 -34.96
CA LYS A 119 -16.36 1.69 -36.36
C LYS A 119 -17.87 1.51 -36.32
N ARG A 120 -18.60 2.59 -36.61
CA ARG A 120 -20.01 2.51 -36.98
C ARG A 120 -20.05 1.65 -38.24
N ALA A 121 -20.54 0.42 -38.09
CA ALA A 121 -20.97 -0.36 -39.24
C ALA A 121 -22.22 0.34 -39.79
N ASN A 122 -22.02 1.13 -40.85
CA ASN A 122 -23.07 1.38 -41.83
C ASN A 122 -22.95 0.25 -42.87
N GLY A 123 -24.00 -0.54 -42.99
CA GLY A 123 -24.12 -1.65 -43.94
C GLY A 123 -25.36 -2.45 -43.62
#